data_AF-A0A255DHN4-F1
#
_entry.id   AF-A0A255DHN4-F1
#
_cell.length_a   1.000
_cell.length_b   1.000
_cell.length_c   1.000
_cell.angle_alpha   90.00
_cell.angle_beta   90.00
_cell.angle_gamma   90.00
#
_symmetry.space_group_name_H-M   'P 1'
#
loop_
_entity.id
_entity.type
_entity.pdbx_description
1 polymer ?
#
loop_
_entity_poly.entity_id
_entity_poly.type
_entity_poly.pdbx_seq_one_letter_code
_entity_poly.pdbx_strand_id
1 'polypeptide(L)' 'MSGTDERQTLAEASEEKGWHRRELGRTDVYLRDRYRVRVIWQGSDTISGASLFDNEMYEGYTRDLARVRTWLKK' A
#
# COMPACT_ATOMS: atom_id res chain seq x y z
N MET A 1 17.63 -18.03 1.87
CA MET A 1 17.06 -16.76 1.39
C MET A 1 15.66 -17.04 0.87
N SER A 2 14.67 -16.95 1.75
CA SER A 2 13.26 -16.85 1.37
C SER A 2 12.71 -15.69 2.18
N GLY A 3 13.24 -14.48 1.91
CA GLY A 3 12.63 -13.26 2.43
C GLY A 3 11.28 -13.13 1.74
N THR A 4 10.21 -13.15 2.52
CA THR A 4 8.84 -12.98 2.02
C THR A 4 8.76 -11.65 1.27
N ASP A 5 8.42 -11.68 -0.03
CA ASP A 5 8.18 -10.47 -0.80
C ASP A 5 6.85 -9.83 -0.36
N GLU A 6 6.91 -9.03 0.69
CA GLU A 6 5.74 -8.38 1.28
C GLU A 6 5.12 -7.36 0.33
N ARG A 7 5.93 -6.76 -0.54
CA ARG A 7 5.48 -5.86 -1.60
C ARG A 7 4.62 -6.59 -2.61
N GLN A 8 5.09 -7.72 -3.11
CA GLN A 8 4.30 -8.56 -4.01
C GLN A 8 3.06 -9.12 -3.32
N THR A 9 3.20 -9.62 -2.10
CA THR A 9 2.08 -10.15 -1.31
C THR A 9 0.99 -9.09 -1.07
N LEU A 10 1.38 -7.84 -0.78
CA LEU A 10 0.42 -6.74 -0.62
C LEU A 10 -0.27 -6.39 -1.93
N ALA A 11 0.46 -6.43 -3.05
CA ALA A 11 -0.08 -6.16 -4.38
C ALA A 11 -1.19 -7.16 -4.74
N GLU A 12 -0.88 -8.45 -4.71
CA GLU A 12 -1.81 -9.53 -5.03
C GLU A 12 -3.07 -9.46 -4.16
N ALA A 13 -2.91 -9.35 -2.84
CA ALA A 13 -4.03 -9.25 -1.90
C ALA A 13 -4.89 -7.99 -2.12
N SER A 14 -4.32 -6.90 -2.62
CA SER A 14 -5.07 -5.67 -2.91
C SER A 14 -5.86 -5.77 -4.21
N GLU A 15 -5.30 -6.41 -5.24
CA GLU A 15 -5.95 -6.61 -6.53
C GLU A 15 -7.19 -7.51 -6.39
N GLU A 16 -7.10 -8.56 -5.57
CA GLU A 16 -8.25 -9.39 -5.18
C GLU A 16 -9.40 -8.59 -4.52
N LYS A 17 -9.10 -7.42 -3.96
CA LYS A 17 -10.06 -6.49 -3.33
C LYS A 17 -10.44 -5.32 -4.22
N GLY A 18 -10.10 -5.39 -5.51
CA GLY A 18 -10.46 -4.40 -6.52
C GLY A 18 -9.60 -3.14 -6.48
N TRP A 19 -8.47 -3.15 -5.78
CA TRP A 19 -7.52 -2.03 -5.85
C TRP A 19 -6.70 -2.10 -7.14
N HIS A 20 -6.46 -0.94 -7.74
CA HIS A 20 -5.53 -0.81 -8.85
C HIS A 20 -4.18 -0.29 -8.35
N ARG A 21 -3.13 -1.08 -8.52
CA ARG A 21 -1.76 -0.71 -8.15
C ARG A 21 -1.06 0.01 -9.31
N ARG A 22 -0.31 1.06 -8.98
CA ARG A 22 0.67 1.70 -9.86
C ARG A 22 2.02 1.73 -9.15
N GLU A 23 3.04 1.18 -9.79
CA GLU A 23 4.42 1.22 -9.30
C GLU A 23 5.15 2.48 -9.78
N LEU A 24 5.75 3.22 -8.86
CA LEU A 24 6.52 4.45 -9.11
C LEU A 24 7.85 4.35 -8.35
N GLY A 25 8.81 3.62 -8.91
CA GLY A 25 10.09 3.32 -8.28
C GLY A 25 9.90 2.52 -6.99
N ARG A 26 10.26 3.13 -5.85
CA ARG A 26 10.05 2.55 -4.50
C ARG A 26 8.65 2.83 -3.92
N THR A 27 7.79 3.56 -4.64
CA THR A 27 6.45 3.89 -4.16
C THR A 27 5.41 3.09 -4.91
N ASP A 28 4.51 2.43 -4.20
CA ASP A 28 3.28 1.89 -4.78
C ASP A 28 2.11 2.82 -4.47
N VAL A 29 1.25 3.03 -5.45
CA VAL A 29 0.02 3.79 -5.31
C VAL A 29 -1.14 2.85 -5.59
N TYR A 30 -1.98 2.63 -4.58
CA TYR A 30 -3.20 1.85 -4.68
C TYR A 30 -4.38 2.80 -4.79
N LEU A 31 -5.23 2.59 -5.79
CA LEU A 31 -6.43 3.38 -6.04
C LEU A 31 -7.66 2.47 -6.00
N ARG A 32 -8.70 2.92 -5.31
CA ARG A 32 -10.03 2.30 -5.39
C ARG A 32 -11.11 3.31 -5.02
N ASP A 33 -12.03 3.55 -5.95
CA ASP A 33 -13.07 4.58 -5.84
C ASP A 33 -12.48 5.94 -5.44
N ARG A 34 -12.90 6.48 -4.29
CA ARG A 34 -12.40 7.73 -3.71
C ARG A 34 -11.12 7.59 -2.90
N TYR A 35 -10.67 6.36 -2.63
CA TYR A 35 -9.53 6.10 -1.77
C TYR A 35 -8.23 5.99 -2.56
N ARG A 36 -7.16 6.55 -1.98
CA ARG A 36 -5.79 6.39 -2.47
C ARG A 36 -4.87 6.05 -1.31
N VAL A 37 -4.09 4.99 -1.44
CA VAL A 37 -3.02 4.65 -0.49
C VAL A 37 -1.69 4.75 -1.21
N ARG A 38 -0.74 5.51 -0.65
CA ARG A 38 0.65 5.55 -1.12
C ARG A 38 1.51 4.79 -0.14
N VAL A 39 2.31 3.84 -0.61
CA VAL A 39 3.21 3.02 0.21
C VAL A 39 4.63 3.20 -0.30
N ILE A 40 5.54 3.65 0.56
CA ILE A 40 6.95 3.86 0.22
C ILE A 40 7.76 2.71 0.80
N TRP A 41 8.26 1.84 -0.07
CA TRP A 41 8.98 0.62 0.30
C TRP A 41 10.46 0.87 0.59
N GLN A 42 11.04 0.08 1.49
CA GLN A 42 12.47 -0.07 1.72
C GLN A 42 12.82 -1.54 1.46
N GLY A 43 13.28 -1.85 0.23
CA GLY A 43 13.35 -3.23 -0.26
C GLY A 43 11.95 -3.79 -0.54
N SER A 44 11.80 -5.11 -0.46
CA SER A 44 10.53 -5.84 -0.66
C SER A 44 9.76 -6.08 0.64
N ASP A 45 10.39 -5.93 1.80
CA ASP A 45 9.89 -6.54 3.04
C ASP A 45 9.36 -5.50 4.05
N THR A 46 9.78 -4.24 3.92
CA THR A 46 9.44 -3.17 4.89
C THR A 46 9.10 -1.86 4.21
N ILE A 47 8.42 -0.96 4.93
CA ILE A 47 8.05 0.36 4.43
C ILE A 47 8.77 1.47 5.20
N SER A 48 9.17 2.52 4.50
CA SER A 48 9.58 3.78 5.14
C SER A 48 8.37 4.63 5.55
N GLY A 49 7.20 4.40 4.96
CA GLY A 49 5.96 5.03 5.36
C GLY A 49 4.83 4.84 4.34
N ALA A 50 3.61 5.12 4.77
CA ALA A 50 2.43 5.09 3.91
C ALA A 50 1.44 6.18 4.31
N SER A 51 0.70 6.69 3.33
CA SER A 51 -0.34 7.71 3.51
C SER A 51 -1.67 7.22 2.95
N LEU A 52 -2.75 7.46 3.68
CA LEU A 52 -4.12 7.24 3.23
C LEU A 52 -4.74 8.58 2.83
N PHE A 53 -5.46 8.58 1.71
CA PHE A 53 -6.30 9.68 1.27
C PHE A 53 -7.73 9.19 1.02
N ASP A 54 -8.71 10.02 1.36
CA ASP A 54 -10.12 9.85 1.00
C ASP A 54 -10.58 11.12 0.26
N ASN A 55 -11.05 10.96 -0.98
CA ASN A 55 -11.44 12.06 -1.85
C ASN A 55 -10.35 13.15 -1.97
N GLU A 56 -9.10 12.69 -2.20
CA GLU A 56 -7.87 13.49 -2.25
C GLU A 56 -7.44 14.19 -0.95
N MET A 57 -8.27 14.15 0.10
CA MET A 57 -7.94 14.67 1.43
C MET A 57 -7.02 13.71 2.17
N TYR A 58 -6.01 14.23 2.84
CA TYR A 58 -5.09 13.43 3.65
C TYR A 58 -5.80 12.98 4.94
N GLU A 59 -5.83 11.67 5.17
CA GLU A 59 -6.52 11.07 6.32
C GLU A 59 -5.56 10.50 7.36
N GLY A 60 -4.34 10.11 6.96
CA GLY A 60 -3.38 9.59 7.92
C GLY A 60 -2.08 9.08 7.32
N TYR A 61 -1.12 8.85 8.21
CA TYR A 61 0.20 8.34 7.92
C TYR A 61 0.56 7.22 8.89
N THR A 62 1.32 6.23 8.41
CA THR A 62 1.84 5.14 9.23
C THR A 62 3.18 4.66 8.70
N ARG A 63 3.99 4.02 9.55
CA ARG A 63 5.17 3.23 9.16
C ARG A 63 4.96 1.73 9.38
N ASP A 64 3.77 1.35 9.83
CA ASP A 64 3.39 -0.04 10.07
C ASP A 64 2.66 -0.61 8.84
N LEU A 65 3.23 -1.66 8.26
CA LEU A 65 2.66 -2.38 7.12
C LEU A 65 1.34 -3.09 7.48
N ALA A 66 1.18 -3.55 8.72
CA ALA A 66 -0.07 -4.17 9.15
C ALA A 66 -1.24 -3.17 9.07
N ARG A 67 -1.00 -1.91 9.47
CA ARG A 67 -1.99 -0.82 9.31
C ARG A 67 -2.33 -0.58 7.83
N VAL A 68 -1.37 -0.61 6.92
CA VAL A 68 -1.63 -0.49 5.47
C VAL A 68 -2.54 -1.62 4.98
N ARG A 69 -2.28 -2.87 5.40
CA ARG A 69 -3.15 -4.01 5.07
C ARG A 69 -4.59 -3.77 5.56
N THR A 70 -4.79 -3.13 6.71
CA THR A 70 -6.16 -2.79 7.17
C THR A 70 -6.85 -1.76 6.28
N TRP A 71 -6.11 -0.81 5.69
CA TRP A 71 -6.68 0.16 4.76
C TRP A 71 -7.10 -0.49 3.44
N LEU A 72 -6.28 -1.40 2.91
CA LEU A 72 -6.56 -2.10 1.65
C LEU A 72 -7.63 -3.20 1.80
N LYS A 73 -8.00 -3.56 3.03
CA LYS A 73 -9.14 -4.43 3.35
C LYS A 73 -10.50 -3.73 3.38
N LYS A 74 -10.51 -2.39 3.49
CA LYS A 74 -11.75 -1.61 3.34
C LYS A 74 -12.38 -1.96 2.01
#